data_AF-A0A094EMD8-F1
#
_entry.id   AF-A0A094EMD8-F1
#
_cell.length_a   1.000
_cell.length_b   1.000
_cell.length_c   1.000
_cell.angle_alpha   90.00
_cell.angle_beta   90.00
_cell.angle_gamma   90.00
#
_symmetry.space_group_name_H-M   'P 1'
#
loop_
_entity.id
_entity.type
_entity.pdbx_description
1 polymer ?
#
loop_
_entity_poly.entity_id
_entity_poly.type
_entity_poly.pdbx_seq_one_letter_code
_entity_poly.pdbx_strand_id
1 'polypeptide(L)'
;STGLDAVVPVYLDVTKPESVEAAFREVESKLGIPNVVVYNAAAFTMPPDANDPFGVPTASFEQDLVVNASSAYAGLYHATQGFLALKAKSKDDSGASPYVYIATGNVTPFQPNPVAVTLGSGKAALAYLISVGALAYNAAGYRFYFTSQVTADGGAVPYHDVSGEAHGDLYWKVVNGEMGLSGWDLRFVVNSDGGVIEREK
;
A
#
# COMPACT_ATOMS: atom_id res chain seq x y z
N SER A 1 -14.73 -25.09 -6.74
CA SER A 1 -13.37 -24.56 -6.54
C SER A 1 -13.52 -23.08 -6.31
N THR A 2 -12.96 -22.54 -5.22
CA THR A 2 -13.08 -21.12 -4.85
C THR A 2 -12.13 -20.22 -5.65
N GLY A 3 -11.46 -20.73 -6.70
CA GLY A 3 -10.44 -19.98 -7.44
C GLY A 3 -9.14 -19.77 -6.65
N LEU A 4 -9.06 -20.25 -5.41
CA LEU A 4 -7.92 -20.08 -4.50
C LEU A 4 -7.01 -21.31 -4.42
N ASP A 5 -7.23 -22.34 -5.25
CA ASP A 5 -6.43 -23.58 -5.23
C ASP A 5 -4.94 -23.33 -5.56
N ALA A 6 -4.62 -22.17 -6.13
CA ALA A 6 -3.26 -21.70 -6.40
C ALA A 6 -2.71 -20.70 -5.35
N VAL A 7 -3.42 -20.45 -4.25
CA VAL A 7 -3.04 -19.49 -3.21
C VAL A 7 -2.39 -20.18 -2.03
N VAL A 8 -1.20 -19.73 -1.65
CA VAL A 8 -0.48 -20.19 -0.46
C VAL A 8 -0.63 -19.16 0.65
N PRO A 9 -1.38 -19.46 1.74
CA PRO A 9 -1.48 -18.54 2.87
C PRO A 9 -0.17 -18.51 3.66
N VAL A 10 0.24 -17.30 4.06
CA VAL A 10 1.33 -17.03 5.01
C VAL A 10 0.75 -16.15 6.11
N TYR A 11 0.95 -16.54 7.36
CA TYR A 11 0.42 -15.84 8.51
C TYR A 11 1.46 -14.89 9.10
N LEU A 12 1.06 -13.65 9.38
CA LEU A 12 1.92 -12.66 10.00
C LEU A 12 1.12 -11.71 10.90
N ASP A 13 1.78 -11.18 11.91
CA ASP A 13 1.27 -10.18 12.84
C ASP A 13 1.92 -8.83 12.52
N VAL A 14 1.20 -7.96 11.83
CA VAL A 14 1.71 -6.64 11.41
C VAL A 14 1.87 -5.64 12.56
N THR A 15 1.50 -6.02 13.79
CA THR A 15 1.90 -5.27 15.00
C THR A 15 3.36 -5.54 15.41
N LYS A 16 4.05 -6.43 14.69
CA LYS A 16 5.43 -6.85 14.92
C LYS A 16 6.22 -6.79 13.59
N PRO A 17 7.05 -5.76 13.36
CA PRO A 17 7.81 -5.64 12.11
C PRO A 17 8.66 -6.88 11.78
N GLU A 18 9.19 -7.59 12.77
CA GLU A 18 9.93 -8.84 12.60
C GLU A 18 9.06 -9.99 12.04
N SER A 19 7.75 -9.95 12.26
CA SER A 19 6.82 -10.91 11.66
C SER A 19 6.67 -10.69 10.16
N VAL A 20 6.86 -9.45 9.68
CA VAL A 20 6.85 -9.14 8.24
C VAL A 20 8.08 -9.76 7.59
N GLU A 21 9.26 -9.62 8.20
CA GLU A 21 10.49 -10.28 7.73
C GLU A 21 10.31 -11.80 7.61
N ALA A 22 9.79 -12.43 8.66
CA ALA A 22 9.56 -13.87 8.68
C ALA A 22 8.63 -14.31 7.52
N ALA A 23 7.58 -13.53 7.24
CA ALA A 23 6.66 -13.81 6.14
C ALA A 23 7.35 -13.71 4.77
N PHE A 24 8.21 -12.72 4.54
CA PHE A 24 8.98 -12.62 3.29
C PHE A 24 9.89 -13.84 3.10
N ARG A 25 10.58 -14.29 4.16
CA ARG A 25 11.42 -15.50 4.11
C ARG A 25 10.60 -16.75 3.79
N GLU A 26 9.40 -16.87 4.36
CA GLU A 26 8.51 -18.00 4.10
C GLU A 26 7.99 -18.00 2.66
N VAL A 27 7.58 -16.84 2.14
CA VAL A 27 7.18 -16.68 0.73
C VAL A 27 8.34 -17.04 -0.19
N GLU A 28 9.54 -16.51 0.07
CA GLU A 28 10.72 -16.82 -0.74
C GLU A 28 11.03 -18.33 -0.76
N SER A 29 10.93 -18.99 0.38
CA SER A 29 11.17 -20.43 0.48
C SER A 29 10.13 -21.28 -0.27
N LYS A 30 8.87 -20.83 -0.33
CA LYS A 30 7.77 -21.60 -0.90
C LYS A 30 7.53 -21.30 -2.39
N LEU A 31 7.72 -20.05 -2.79
CA LEU A 31 7.28 -19.51 -4.08
C LEU A 31 8.38 -18.72 -4.82
N GLY A 32 9.50 -18.43 -4.16
CA GLY A 32 10.54 -17.53 -4.68
C GLY A 32 10.30 -16.07 -4.29
N ILE A 33 11.24 -15.21 -4.68
CA ILE A 33 11.20 -13.78 -4.33
C ILE A 33 9.96 -13.12 -4.96
N PRO A 34 9.09 -12.45 -4.18
CA PRO A 34 7.95 -11.74 -4.73
C PRO A 34 8.43 -10.55 -5.59
N ASN A 35 7.86 -10.39 -6.77
CA ASN A 35 8.07 -9.21 -7.63
C ASN A 35 6.97 -8.15 -7.45
N VAL A 36 5.80 -8.53 -6.92
CA VAL A 36 4.72 -7.61 -6.54
C VAL A 36 4.44 -7.75 -5.05
N VAL A 37 4.33 -6.62 -4.35
CA VAL A 37 3.96 -6.57 -2.93
C VAL A 37 2.86 -5.53 -2.73
N VAL A 38 1.79 -5.92 -2.03
CA VAL A 38 0.69 -5.03 -1.65
C VAL A 38 0.64 -4.93 -0.12
N TYR A 39 0.85 -3.73 0.41
CA TYR A 39 0.67 -3.42 1.82
C TYR A 39 -0.70 -2.80 2.05
N ASN A 40 -1.67 -3.65 2.38
CA ASN A 40 -3.06 -3.26 2.64
C ASN A 40 -3.39 -3.03 4.11
N ALA A 41 -2.63 -3.64 5.03
CA ALA A 41 -2.94 -3.60 6.45
C ALA A 41 -3.00 -2.17 6.99
N ALA A 42 -3.92 -1.94 7.93
CA ALA A 42 -4.09 -0.67 8.60
C ALA A 42 -4.59 -0.88 10.03
N ALA A 43 -4.27 0.07 10.91
CA ALA A 43 -4.82 0.17 12.25
C ALA A 43 -5.40 1.57 12.47
N PHE A 44 -6.44 1.67 13.30
CA PHE A 44 -7.12 2.93 13.55
C PHE A 44 -7.78 2.94 14.93
N THR A 45 -7.38 3.92 15.74
CA THR A 45 -7.97 4.27 17.02
C THR A 45 -8.69 5.61 16.88
N MET A 46 -10.01 5.60 17.05
CA MET A 46 -10.82 6.80 17.05
C MET A 46 -10.57 7.62 18.33
N PRO A 47 -10.47 8.96 18.26
CA PRO A 47 -10.43 9.79 19.47
C PRO A 47 -11.73 9.62 20.28
N PRO A 48 -11.65 9.70 21.62
CA PRO A 48 -12.84 9.58 22.47
C PRO A 48 -13.82 10.75 22.29
N ASP A 49 -13.31 11.93 21.90
CA ASP A 49 -14.11 13.10 21.51
C ASP A 49 -13.65 13.56 20.12
N ALA A 50 -14.59 13.70 19.18
CA ALA A 50 -14.31 14.17 17.83
C ALA A 50 -13.78 15.62 17.77
N ASN A 51 -14.00 16.41 18.83
CA ASN A 51 -13.48 17.78 18.97
C ASN A 51 -12.12 17.85 19.66
N ASP A 52 -11.61 16.72 20.20
CA ASP A 52 -10.28 16.60 20.78
C ASP A 52 -9.48 15.49 20.08
N PRO A 53 -8.90 15.77 18.89
CA PRO A 53 -8.15 14.77 18.15
C PRO A 53 -6.93 14.26 18.91
N PHE A 54 -6.40 15.01 19.87
CA PHE A 54 -5.23 14.62 20.67
C PHE A 54 -5.59 13.91 21.97
N GLY A 55 -6.87 13.61 22.18
CA GLY A 55 -7.35 12.78 23.29
C GLY A 55 -7.05 11.29 23.13
N VAL A 56 -6.50 10.84 21.99
CA VAL A 56 -6.04 9.45 21.82
C VAL A 56 -4.83 9.19 22.74
N PRO A 57 -4.83 8.11 23.54
CA PRO A 57 -3.67 7.74 24.34
C PRO A 57 -2.41 7.52 23.49
N THR A 58 -1.26 8.01 23.94
CA THR A 58 0.01 7.91 23.19
C THR A 58 0.38 6.46 22.86
N ALA A 59 0.11 5.52 23.77
CA ALA A 59 0.32 4.10 23.53
C ALA A 59 -0.52 3.55 22.36
N SER A 60 -1.77 4.00 22.21
CA SER A 60 -2.63 3.63 21.08
C SER A 60 -2.14 4.26 19.78
N PHE A 61 -1.68 5.52 19.84
CA PHE A 61 -1.06 6.19 18.69
C PHE A 61 0.19 5.43 18.21
N GLU A 62 1.08 5.05 19.12
CA GLU A 62 2.28 4.27 18.83
C GLU A 62 1.92 2.89 18.24
N GLN A 63 0.95 2.18 18.83
CA GLN A 63 0.50 0.89 18.34
C GLN A 63 -0.04 0.96 16.91
N ASP A 64 -0.84 1.99 16.59
CA ASP A 64 -1.35 2.20 15.24
C ASP A 64 -0.24 2.56 14.25
N LEU A 65 0.76 3.36 14.67
CA LEU A 65 1.91 3.70 13.84
C LEU A 65 2.80 2.49 13.52
N VAL A 66 2.88 1.50 14.42
CA VAL A 66 3.60 0.26 14.11
C VAL A 66 3.00 -0.40 12.87
N VAL A 67 1.67 -0.54 12.82
CA VAL A 67 0.97 -1.15 11.66
C VAL A 67 1.02 -0.23 10.44
N ASN A 68 0.74 1.06 10.60
CA ASN A 68 0.56 1.96 9.47
C ASN A 68 1.88 2.47 8.86
N ALA A 69 2.99 2.42 9.60
CA ALA A 69 4.28 2.97 9.18
C ALA A 69 5.45 1.99 9.38
N SER A 70 5.71 1.50 10.60
CA SER A 70 6.92 0.70 10.88
C SER A 70 6.94 -0.65 10.16
N SER A 71 5.85 -1.42 10.25
CA SER A 71 5.69 -2.69 9.52
C SER A 71 5.56 -2.48 8.02
N ALA A 72 5.01 -1.34 7.58
CA ALA A 72 5.00 -0.94 6.18
C ALA A 72 6.41 -0.66 5.66
N TYR A 73 7.27 -0.03 6.47
CA TYR A 73 8.68 0.16 6.15
C TYR A 73 9.44 -1.18 6.07
N ALA A 74 9.17 -2.12 6.99
CA ALA A 74 9.74 -3.46 6.89
C ALA A 74 9.33 -4.16 5.57
N GLY A 75 8.05 -4.04 5.18
CA GLY A 75 7.56 -4.52 3.89
C GLY A 75 8.30 -3.88 2.70
N LEU A 76 8.43 -2.55 2.70
CA LEU A 76 9.18 -1.80 1.68
C LEU A 76 10.64 -2.26 1.59
N TYR A 77 11.30 -2.42 2.73
CA TYR A 77 12.69 -2.85 2.82
C TYR A 77 12.87 -4.22 2.16
N HIS A 78 12.12 -5.24 2.59
CA HIS A 78 12.27 -6.60 2.07
C HIS A 78 11.83 -6.72 0.61
N ALA A 79 10.76 -6.03 0.20
CA ALA A 79 10.34 -5.98 -1.19
C ALA A 79 11.44 -5.38 -2.08
N THR A 80 12.01 -4.25 -1.69
CA THR A 80 13.05 -3.56 -2.46
C THR A 80 14.31 -4.42 -2.59
N GLN A 81 14.76 -5.06 -1.50
CA GLN A 81 15.90 -5.99 -1.56
C GLN A 81 15.62 -7.16 -2.51
N GLY A 82 14.41 -7.72 -2.46
CA GLY A 82 13.97 -8.76 -3.38
C GLY A 82 13.99 -8.31 -4.85
N PHE A 83 13.45 -7.13 -5.14
CA PHE A 83 13.41 -6.59 -6.49
C PHE A 83 14.82 -6.36 -7.06
N LEU A 84 15.71 -5.77 -6.25
CA LEU A 84 17.13 -5.58 -6.63
C LEU A 84 17.81 -6.92 -6.93
N ALA A 85 17.56 -7.95 -6.11
CA ALA A 85 18.13 -9.28 -6.31
C ALA A 85 17.58 -9.97 -7.58
N LEU A 86 16.29 -9.81 -7.87
CA LEU A 86 15.68 -10.34 -9.10
C LEU A 86 16.26 -9.66 -10.34
N LYS A 87 16.36 -8.32 -10.34
CA LYS A 87 16.91 -7.57 -11.48
C LYS A 87 18.38 -7.87 -11.73
N ALA A 88 19.17 -8.07 -10.68
CA ALA A 88 20.57 -8.48 -10.80
C ALA A 88 20.73 -9.89 -11.44
N LYS A 89 19.73 -10.76 -11.28
CA LYS A 89 19.73 -12.12 -11.86
C LYS A 89 19.20 -12.16 -13.30
N SER A 90 18.33 -11.22 -13.71
CA SER A 90 17.82 -11.17 -15.08
C SER A 90 18.91 -10.67 -16.05
N LYS A 91 19.36 -11.54 -16.95
CA LYS A 91 20.34 -11.19 -18.01
C LYS A 91 19.69 -10.60 -19.28
N ASP A 92 18.36 -10.49 -19.29
CA ASP A 92 17.58 -10.14 -20.47
C ASP A 92 16.50 -9.12 -20.10
N ASP A 93 16.48 -7.98 -20.81
CA ASP A 93 15.48 -6.92 -20.68
C ASP A 93 14.17 -7.25 -21.43
N SER A 94 14.07 -8.45 -22.03
CA SER A 94 13.01 -8.84 -22.96
C SER A 94 11.66 -9.22 -22.32
N GLY A 95 11.55 -9.23 -20.99
CA GLY A 95 10.30 -9.52 -20.26
C GLY A 95 10.35 -9.02 -18.83
N ALA A 96 10.23 -7.70 -18.63
CA ALA A 96 10.39 -7.06 -17.34
C ALA A 96 9.38 -7.60 -16.32
N SER A 97 9.86 -8.36 -15.33
CA SER A 97 9.06 -8.67 -14.14
C SER A 97 8.53 -7.37 -13.56
N PRO A 98 7.23 -7.29 -13.22
CA PRO A 98 6.68 -6.08 -12.64
C PRO A 98 7.24 -5.95 -11.22
N TYR A 99 8.27 -5.14 -11.02
CA TYR A 99 8.78 -4.81 -9.69
C TYR A 99 7.92 -3.70 -9.10
N VAL A 100 6.86 -4.07 -8.37
CA VAL A 100 5.84 -3.12 -7.92
C VAL A 100 5.56 -3.26 -6.43
N TYR A 101 5.66 -2.14 -5.71
CA TYR A 101 5.16 -2.02 -4.35
C TYR A 101 3.93 -1.10 -4.33
N ILE A 102 2.82 -1.60 -3.81
CA ILE A 102 1.56 -0.87 -3.68
C ILE A 102 1.23 -0.74 -2.20
N ALA A 103 1.10 0.48 -1.71
CA ALA A 103 0.53 0.78 -0.41
C ALA A 103 -0.94 1.20 -0.57
N THR A 104 -1.85 0.48 0.08
CA THR A 104 -3.25 0.92 0.17
C THR A 104 -3.32 2.17 1.02
N GLY A 105 -3.75 3.28 0.42
CA GLY A 105 -3.79 4.61 1.00
C GLY A 105 -5.21 5.14 1.19
N ASN A 106 -5.28 6.43 1.51
CA ASN A 106 -6.47 7.28 1.48
C ASN A 106 -6.00 8.74 1.41
N VAL A 107 -6.93 9.70 1.37
CA VAL A 107 -6.57 11.12 1.22
C VAL A 107 -6.04 11.80 2.48
N THR A 108 -6.02 11.13 3.64
CA THR A 108 -5.63 11.77 4.92
C THR A 108 -4.22 12.35 4.99
N PRO A 109 -3.21 11.88 4.24
CA PRO A 109 -1.91 12.58 4.12
C PRO A 109 -2.01 13.99 3.51
N PHE A 110 -3.07 14.25 2.74
CA PHE A 110 -3.24 15.45 1.94
C PHE A 110 -4.45 16.28 2.39
N GLN A 111 -5.41 15.66 3.07
CA GLN A 111 -6.63 16.26 3.59
C GLN A 111 -6.81 15.80 5.05
N PRO A 112 -6.32 16.59 6.03
CA PRO A 112 -6.39 16.21 7.43
C PRO A 112 -7.82 15.95 7.90
N ASN A 113 -8.00 14.89 8.68
CA ASN A 113 -9.27 14.56 9.35
C ASN A 113 -9.02 14.36 10.85
N PRO A 114 -9.56 15.22 11.74
CA PRO A 114 -9.35 15.12 13.19
C PRO A 114 -9.73 13.76 13.79
N VAL A 115 -10.79 13.12 13.26
CA VAL A 115 -11.23 11.81 13.74
C VAL A 115 -10.26 10.70 13.33
N ALA A 116 -9.41 10.93 12.32
CA ALA A 116 -8.48 9.95 11.78
C ALA A 116 -7.01 10.23 12.18
N VAL A 117 -6.74 10.85 13.34
CA VAL A 117 -5.39 11.31 13.71
C VAL A 117 -4.31 10.21 13.65
N THR A 118 -4.59 9.00 14.13
CA THR A 118 -3.61 7.89 14.17
C THR A 118 -3.40 7.31 12.77
N LEU A 119 -4.49 7.02 12.07
CA LEU A 119 -4.49 6.51 10.71
C LEU A 119 -3.82 7.50 9.75
N GLY A 120 -4.20 8.78 9.83
CA GLY A 120 -3.69 9.84 8.97
C GLY A 120 -2.21 10.11 9.16
N SER A 121 -1.74 10.10 10.42
CA SER A 121 -0.31 10.22 10.72
C SER A 121 0.48 9.04 10.13
N GLY A 122 -0.02 7.81 10.31
CA GLY A 122 0.59 6.61 9.74
C GLY A 122 0.60 6.61 8.20
N LYS A 123 -0.53 6.97 7.58
CA LYS A 123 -0.63 7.10 6.12
C LYS A 123 0.24 8.22 5.57
N ALA A 124 0.42 9.32 6.30
CA ALA A 124 1.32 10.40 5.89
C ALA A 124 2.78 9.94 5.89
N ALA A 125 3.20 9.22 6.94
CA ALA A 125 4.51 8.59 6.98
C ALA A 125 4.69 7.58 5.83
N LEU A 126 3.69 6.73 5.56
CA LEU A 126 3.75 5.77 4.46
C LEU A 126 3.78 6.44 3.09
N ALA A 127 2.97 7.47 2.84
CA ALA A 127 3.00 8.25 1.61
C ALA A 127 4.38 8.88 1.37
N TYR A 128 5.00 9.43 2.42
CA TYR A 128 6.37 9.91 2.35
C TYR A 128 7.35 8.81 1.94
N LEU A 129 7.31 7.65 2.61
CA LEU A 129 8.18 6.51 2.29
C LEU A 129 8.01 6.01 0.84
N ILE A 130 6.78 5.96 0.34
CA ILE A 130 6.49 5.62 -1.05
C ILE A 130 7.09 6.66 -2.00
N SER A 131 6.95 7.95 -1.69
CA SER A 131 7.55 9.01 -2.51
C SER A 131 9.07 8.93 -2.57
N VAL A 132 9.72 8.53 -1.47
CA VAL A 132 11.17 8.28 -1.42
C VAL A 132 11.55 7.09 -2.31
N GLY A 133 10.83 5.98 -2.21
CA GLY A 133 11.05 4.82 -3.07
C GLY A 133 10.88 5.15 -4.55
N ALA A 134 9.81 5.87 -4.89
CA ALA A 134 9.55 6.33 -6.25
C ALA A 134 10.68 7.22 -6.78
N LEU A 135 11.13 8.20 -5.99
CA LEU A 135 12.24 9.09 -6.36
C LEU A 135 13.56 8.33 -6.56
N ALA A 136 13.84 7.36 -5.69
CA ALA A 136 15.10 6.62 -5.71
C ALA A 136 15.17 5.55 -6.81
N TYR A 137 14.04 4.91 -7.14
CA TYR A 137 14.07 3.65 -7.89
C TYR A 137 13.23 3.65 -9.19
N ASN A 138 12.31 4.60 -9.42
CA ASN A 138 11.46 4.59 -10.63
C ASN A 138 12.26 4.68 -11.93
N ALA A 139 13.34 5.46 -11.97
CA ALA A 139 14.21 5.57 -13.15
C ALA A 139 14.88 4.23 -13.52
N ALA A 140 15.00 3.32 -12.56
CA ALA A 140 15.49 1.97 -12.76
C ALA A 140 14.35 0.94 -12.97
N GLY A 141 13.11 1.38 -13.18
CA GLY A 141 11.97 0.52 -13.52
C GLY A 141 11.31 -0.19 -12.33
N TYR A 142 11.68 0.15 -11.08
CA TYR A 142 10.95 -0.31 -9.89
C TYR A 142 9.86 0.70 -9.56
N ARG A 143 8.62 0.26 -9.38
CA ARG A 143 7.47 1.16 -9.26
C ARG A 143 6.88 1.12 -7.86
N PHE A 144 6.62 2.31 -7.30
CA PHE A 144 6.10 2.49 -5.95
C PHE A 144 4.85 3.36 -5.99
N TYR A 145 3.75 2.87 -5.42
CA TYR A 145 2.46 3.54 -5.47
C TYR A 145 1.81 3.62 -4.09
N PHE A 146 1.22 4.77 -3.80
CA PHE A 146 0.31 5.01 -2.68
C PHE A 146 -1.07 5.25 -3.28
N THR A 147 -1.97 4.27 -3.14
CA THR A 147 -3.22 4.23 -3.90
C THR A 147 -4.39 4.72 -3.06
N SER A 148 -5.08 5.79 -3.47
CA SER A 148 -6.22 6.33 -2.72
C SER A 148 -7.50 6.29 -3.56
N GLN A 149 -8.52 5.56 -3.09
CA GLN A 149 -9.87 5.74 -3.61
C GLN A 149 -10.37 7.12 -3.17
N VAL A 150 -10.87 7.91 -4.11
CA VAL A 150 -11.39 9.25 -3.87
C VAL A 150 -12.78 9.40 -4.46
N THR A 151 -13.55 10.34 -3.91
CA THR A 151 -14.82 10.77 -4.50
C THR A 151 -14.59 11.52 -5.83
N ALA A 152 -15.66 11.77 -6.58
CA ALA A 152 -15.58 12.50 -7.86
C ALA A 152 -15.03 13.94 -7.71
N ASP A 153 -15.14 14.55 -6.53
CA ASP A 153 -14.54 15.85 -6.19
C ASP A 153 -13.13 15.73 -5.57
N GLY A 154 -12.66 14.53 -5.24
CA GLY A 154 -11.30 14.24 -4.80
C GLY A 154 -11.15 14.15 -3.29
N GLY A 155 -12.28 14.11 -2.59
CA GLY A 155 -12.36 13.94 -1.15
C GLY A 155 -12.27 12.49 -0.69
N ALA A 156 -12.42 12.31 0.62
CA ALA A 156 -12.45 11.00 1.26
C ALA A 156 -13.72 10.24 0.88
N VAL A 157 -13.56 8.95 0.57
CA VAL A 157 -14.70 8.04 0.35
C VAL A 157 -15.21 7.55 1.71
N PRO A 158 -16.53 7.60 1.97
CA PRO A 158 -17.13 6.97 3.16
C PRO A 158 -16.80 5.48 3.23
N TYR A 159 -16.59 4.94 4.43
CA TYR A 159 -16.15 3.54 4.59
C TYR A 159 -17.05 2.51 3.88
N HIS A 160 -18.37 2.74 3.85
CA HIS A 160 -19.33 1.85 3.19
C HIS A 160 -19.28 1.89 1.65
N ASP A 161 -18.66 2.92 1.07
CA ASP A 161 -18.48 3.10 -0.36
C ASP A 161 -17.08 2.65 -0.85
N VAL A 162 -16.23 2.19 0.07
CA VAL A 162 -14.92 1.63 -0.28
C VAL A 162 -15.13 0.25 -0.91
N SER A 163 -14.64 0.05 -2.13
CA SER A 163 -14.80 -1.21 -2.86
C SER A 163 -13.49 -1.99 -2.93
N GLY A 164 -13.46 -3.16 -2.28
CA GLY A 164 -12.31 -4.07 -2.35
C GLY A 164 -12.06 -4.63 -3.76
N GLU A 165 -13.12 -4.88 -4.52
CA GLU A 165 -13.05 -5.34 -5.91
C GLU A 165 -12.40 -4.27 -6.81
N ALA A 166 -12.81 -3.01 -6.67
CA ALA A 166 -12.21 -1.91 -7.42
C ALA A 166 -10.73 -1.72 -7.09
N HIS A 167 -10.32 -1.91 -5.83
CA HIS A 167 -8.90 -1.90 -5.47
C HIS A 167 -8.13 -3.04 -6.14
N GLY A 168 -8.71 -4.25 -6.19
CA GLY A 168 -8.12 -5.39 -6.90
C GLY A 168 -7.91 -5.10 -8.39
N ASP A 169 -8.94 -4.55 -9.05
CA ASP A 169 -8.87 -4.16 -10.46
C ASP A 169 -7.81 -3.08 -10.72
N LEU A 170 -7.74 -2.06 -9.87
CA LEU A 170 -6.69 -1.06 -9.94
C LEU A 170 -5.30 -1.69 -9.82
N TYR A 171 -5.09 -2.55 -8.83
CA TYR A 171 -3.78 -3.17 -8.58
C TYR A 171 -3.35 -4.04 -9.74
N TRP A 172 -4.29 -4.78 -10.34
CA TRP A 172 -4.03 -5.55 -11.55
C TRP A 172 -3.59 -4.65 -12.72
N LYS A 173 -4.32 -3.55 -12.97
CA LYS A 173 -3.96 -2.58 -14.03
C LYS A 173 -2.61 -1.91 -13.77
N VAL A 174 -2.32 -1.55 -12.53
CA VAL A 174 -1.02 -0.99 -12.12
C VAL A 174 0.10 -2.00 -12.40
N VAL A 175 -0.06 -3.26 -11.99
CA VAL A 175 0.95 -4.31 -12.22
C VAL A 175 1.23 -4.49 -13.72
N ASN A 176 0.19 -4.44 -14.57
CA ASN A 176 0.33 -4.56 -16.03
C ASN A 176 0.77 -3.27 -16.74
N GLY A 177 0.95 -2.16 -16.02
CA GLY A 177 1.39 -0.89 -16.60
C GLY A 177 0.29 -0.11 -17.34
N GLU A 178 -0.97 -0.45 -17.09
CA GLU A 178 -2.16 0.19 -17.67
C GLU A 178 -2.63 1.40 -16.84
N MET A 179 -2.18 1.51 -15.58
CA MET A 179 -2.49 2.59 -14.64
C MET A 179 -1.27 2.96 -13.78
N GLY A 180 -1.37 4.11 -13.09
CA GLY A 180 -0.27 4.67 -12.31
C GLY A 180 0.69 5.51 -13.14
N LEU A 181 0.16 6.18 -14.17
CA LEU A 181 0.94 7.00 -15.10
C LEU A 181 1.23 8.39 -14.54
N SER A 182 0.39 8.89 -13.64
CA SER A 182 0.55 10.21 -12.98
C SER A 182 1.63 10.24 -11.88
N GLY A 183 2.19 9.07 -11.54
CA GLY A 183 3.26 8.93 -10.55
C GLY A 183 2.82 8.15 -9.31
N TRP A 184 3.56 8.35 -8.21
CA TRP A 184 3.44 7.51 -7.01
C TRP A 184 2.17 7.79 -6.18
N ASP A 185 1.65 9.02 -6.19
CA ASP A 185 0.38 9.39 -5.53
C ASP A 185 -0.76 9.08 -6.51
N LEU A 186 -1.15 7.82 -6.54
CA LEU A 186 -2.15 7.30 -7.46
C LEU A 186 -3.53 7.41 -6.84
N ARG A 187 -4.35 8.31 -7.38
CA ARG A 187 -5.74 8.48 -6.94
C ARG A 187 -6.68 7.91 -7.97
N PHE A 188 -7.77 7.32 -7.52
CA PHE A 188 -8.75 6.73 -8.44
C PHE A 188 -10.18 6.88 -7.94
N VAL A 189 -11.11 6.98 -8.88
CA VAL A 189 -12.55 7.00 -8.63
C VAL A 189 -13.15 5.67 -9.08
N VAL A 190 -14.21 5.24 -8.39
CA VAL A 190 -15.03 4.09 -8.80
C VAL A 190 -16.30 4.61 -9.45
N ASN A 191 -16.55 4.20 -10.69
CA ASN A 191 -17.73 4.55 -11.46
C ASN A 191 -18.96 3.79 -10.97
N SER A 192 -20.14 4.21 -11.43
CA SER A 192 -21.41 3.53 -11.15
C SER A 192 -21.47 2.09 -11.66
N ASP A 193 -20.65 1.73 -12.65
CA ASP A 193 -20.52 0.37 -13.19
C ASP A 193 -19.41 -0.46 -12.50
N GLY A 194 -18.77 0.09 -11.47
CA GLY A 194 -17.64 -0.54 -10.76
C GLY A 194 -16.28 -0.28 -11.40
N GLY A 195 -16.23 0.34 -12.59
CA GLY A 195 -14.97 0.63 -13.28
C GLY A 195 -14.10 1.64 -12.52
N VAL A 196 -12.79 1.40 -12.53
CA VAL A 196 -11.80 2.33 -11.96
C VAL A 196 -11.26 3.32 -12.99
N ILE A 197 -11.11 4.57 -12.59
CA ILE A 197 -10.50 5.65 -13.39
C ILE A 197 -9.40 6.32 -12.57
N GLU A 198 -8.20 6.43 -13.15
CA GLU A 198 -7.10 7.21 -12.57
C GLU A 198 -7.45 8.70 -12.60
N ARG A 199 -7.21 9.38 -11.47
CA ARG A 199 -7.48 10.80 -11.29
C ARG A 199 -6.17 11.54 -11.08
N GLU A 200 -5.91 12.51 -11.94
CA GLU A 200 -4.82 13.47 -11.72
C GLU A 200 -5.12 14.38 -10.50
N LYS A 201 -4.05 14.92 -9.90
CA LYS A 201 -4.14 15.74 -8.69
C LYS A 201 -4.87 17.05 -8.90
#